data_AF-A0A7K0GSC3-F1
#
_entry.id   AF-A0A7K0GSC3-F1
#
_cell.length_a   1.000
_cell.length_b   1.000
_cell.length_c   1.000
_cell.angle_alpha   90.00
_cell.angle_beta   90.00
_cell.angle_gamma   90.00
#
_symmetry.space_group_name_H-M   'P 1'
#
loop_
_entity.id
_entity.type
_entity.pdbx_description
1 polymer ?
#
loop_
_entity_poly.entity_id
_entity_poly.type
_entity_poly.pdbx_seq_one_letter_code
_entity_poly.pdbx_strand_id
1 'polypeptide(L)'
;MKIKTIISSICLMLLAVACSMEDDVLRDMEIGDSGNVEIEMGEAAFVLKTSLSSLETKSLSDAGTLPASMDEAEINNCTLIFFEGTQVSSIMEGLFVNKENYIVKTKDGTKDDWAKVILKVKKPSPYSVMVIANSSKSFAGCQSENNIKDIIQDDKDALVKVGKMDISFDTDFAGYPTIAEALGKPLEIGTIPLSQLTARIELAEFNVSGFQGASVKEKVTVTGVDLLNLNPESYTINEQTHKNATYLSESKTCNVEVYNGVSDLPSTYSFVDNKNLLSFYSFRNLAKAESDQVKMQVRFKIGNSNEERTTRPFVINKEGNILHGVKSGYVYRLVVNMTIIGDKVETELLCYTRDWLNNTISIPMEDN
;
A
#
# COMPACT_ATOMS: atom_id res chain seq x y z
N MET A 1 39.99 14.76 29.50
CA MET A 1 39.35 15.09 30.80
C MET A 1 38.87 16.54 30.69
N LYS A 2 37.59 16.92 30.70
CA LYS A 2 36.35 16.35 31.20
C LYS A 2 35.22 16.65 30.20
N ILE A 3 34.33 15.67 30.04
CA ILE A 3 33.09 15.71 29.28
C ILE A 3 32.14 16.74 29.90
N LYS A 4 31.55 17.61 29.08
CA LYS A 4 30.38 18.41 29.44
C LYS A 4 29.14 17.66 28.97
N THR A 5 28.47 17.00 29.91
CA THR A 5 27.16 16.37 29.71
C THR A 5 26.10 17.46 29.61
N ILE A 6 25.46 17.60 28.45
CA ILE A 6 24.21 18.33 28.30
C ILE A 6 23.10 17.32 28.58
N ILE A 7 22.47 17.45 29.74
CA ILE A 7 21.30 16.66 30.12
C ILE A 7 20.12 17.21 29.31
N SER A 8 19.73 16.50 28.25
CA SER A 8 18.49 16.75 27.53
C SER A 8 17.34 16.10 28.30
N SER A 9 16.40 16.94 28.70
CA SER A 9 15.17 16.63 29.43
C SER A 9 14.26 15.72 28.59
N ILE A 10 14.25 14.42 28.90
CA ILE A 10 13.20 13.49 28.45
C ILE A 10 11.97 13.75 29.32
N CYS A 11 10.95 14.35 28.72
CA CYS A 11 9.62 14.46 29.31
C CYS A 11 9.00 13.07 29.47
N LEU A 12 8.88 12.63 30.71
CA LEU A 12 8.09 11.47 31.14
C LEU A 12 6.60 11.85 31.04
N MET A 13 5.89 11.37 30.02
CA MET A 13 4.42 11.48 29.99
C MET A 13 3.79 10.31 30.74
N LEU A 14 3.49 10.54 32.02
CA LEU A 14 2.49 9.80 32.79
C LEU A 14 1.14 10.51 32.58
N LEU A 15 0.20 9.88 31.88
CA LEU A 15 -1.18 10.35 31.84
C LEU A 15 -1.90 9.84 33.10
N ALA A 16 -1.96 10.68 34.13
CA ALA A 16 -2.88 10.55 35.25
C ALA A 16 -3.51 11.92 35.52
N VAL A 17 -4.73 12.14 35.02
CA VAL A 17 -5.70 13.06 35.65
C VAL A 17 -7.12 12.57 35.34
N ALA A 18 -7.79 12.02 36.34
CA ALA A 18 -9.15 12.39 36.67
C ALA A 18 -9.23 12.46 38.20
N CYS A 19 -9.43 13.68 38.71
CA CYS A 19 -9.56 13.97 40.13
C CYS A 19 -10.89 13.41 40.68
N SER A 20 -10.80 12.91 41.92
CA SER A 20 -11.72 13.22 43.03
C SER A 20 -13.19 12.83 42.90
N MET A 21 -13.58 11.75 43.59
CA MET A 21 -14.24 11.80 44.90
C MET A 21 -14.23 10.38 45.50
N GLU A 22 -13.71 10.25 46.72
CA GLU A 22 -14.14 9.21 47.65
C GLU A 22 -15.59 9.53 48.00
N ASP A 23 -16.55 8.66 47.67
CA ASP A 23 -17.72 8.43 48.52
C ASP A 23 -18.35 7.06 48.22
N ASP A 24 -18.57 6.32 49.29
CA ASP A 24 -19.28 5.05 49.33
C ASP A 24 -20.72 5.24 48.86
N VAL A 25 -21.08 4.60 47.74
CA VAL A 25 -22.46 4.09 47.57
C VAL A 25 -22.38 2.72 46.92
N LEU A 26 -22.19 1.71 47.77
CA LEU A 26 -22.74 0.38 47.52
C LEU A 26 -24.26 0.53 47.36
N ARG A 27 -24.74 0.64 46.12
CA ARG A 27 -26.13 0.34 45.83
C ARG A 27 -26.26 -1.17 45.83
N ASP A 28 -26.76 -1.65 46.96
CA ASP A 28 -27.45 -2.91 47.08
C ASP A 28 -28.49 -3.01 45.95
N MET A 29 -28.27 -3.95 45.05
CA MET A 29 -29.25 -4.38 44.08
C MET A 29 -29.20 -5.90 44.08
N GLU A 30 -29.93 -6.49 45.02
CA GLU A 30 -30.38 -7.88 44.91
C GLU A 30 -31.08 -8.04 43.55
N ILE A 31 -30.37 -8.65 42.61
CA ILE A 31 -30.98 -9.30 41.45
C ILE A 31 -30.78 -10.78 41.67
N GLY A 32 -31.92 -11.47 41.67
CA GLY A 32 -32.05 -12.87 42.02
C GLY A 32 -31.20 -13.81 41.19
N ASP A 33 -30.88 -14.91 41.87
CA ASP A 33 -30.34 -16.17 41.39
C ASP A 33 -30.64 -16.44 39.90
N SER A 34 -29.66 -16.10 39.06
CA SER A 34 -29.57 -16.54 37.68
C SER A 34 -28.12 -16.84 37.37
N GLY A 35 -27.64 -17.98 37.91
CA GLY A 35 -26.43 -18.67 37.47
C GLY A 35 -25.21 -17.77 37.29
N ASN A 36 -24.58 -17.38 38.39
CA ASN A 36 -23.27 -16.73 38.38
C ASN A 36 -22.26 -17.63 37.65
N VAL A 37 -21.99 -17.32 36.38
CA VAL A 37 -20.69 -17.63 35.79
C VAL A 37 -19.74 -16.61 36.41
N GLU A 38 -18.92 -17.05 37.37
CA GLU A 38 -17.76 -16.27 37.80
C GLU A 38 -16.93 -15.96 36.53
N ILE A 39 -16.96 -14.70 36.09
CA ILE A 39 -16.06 -14.25 35.05
C ILE A 39 -14.71 -14.07 35.76
N GLU A 40 -13.85 -15.09 35.67
CA GLU A 40 -12.43 -14.92 35.99
C GLU A 40 -11.89 -13.79 35.12
N MET A 41 -11.67 -12.63 35.73
CA MET A 41 -11.12 -11.46 35.05
C MET A 41 -9.60 -11.49 35.18
N GLY A 42 -8.92 -11.89 34.11
CA GLY A 42 -7.47 -11.77 34.00
C GLY A 42 -7.04 -10.70 33.00
N GLU A 43 -5.79 -10.27 33.12
CA GLU A 43 -5.12 -9.34 32.22
C GLU A 43 -4.29 -10.10 31.19
N ALA A 44 -4.29 -9.67 29.93
CA ALA A 44 -3.43 -10.22 28.89
C ALA A 44 -2.60 -9.10 28.29
N ALA A 45 -1.29 -9.32 28.13
CA ALA A 45 -0.42 -8.43 27.40
C ALA A 45 -0.08 -9.04 26.04
N PHE A 46 -0.01 -8.25 24.98
CA PHE A 46 0.29 -8.75 23.63
C PHE A 46 1.55 -8.17 23.06
N VAL A 47 2.20 -8.98 22.24
CA VAL A 47 3.23 -8.54 21.30
C VAL A 47 2.79 -8.95 19.91
N LEU A 48 3.08 -8.11 18.93
CA LEU A 48 2.50 -8.24 17.60
C LEU A 48 3.60 -8.31 16.56
N LYS A 49 3.35 -9.16 15.56
CA LYS A 49 4.09 -9.16 14.31
C LYS A 49 3.25 -8.59 13.19
N THR A 50 3.91 -8.00 12.22
CA THR A 50 3.26 -7.59 10.99
C THR A 50 4.12 -7.90 9.78
N SER A 51 3.48 -8.26 8.67
CA SER A 51 4.19 -8.53 7.43
C SER A 51 3.41 -7.94 6.28
N LEU A 52 4.12 -7.32 5.34
CA LEU A 52 3.52 -6.95 4.06
C LEU A 52 3.09 -8.22 3.31
N SER A 53 1.80 -8.29 2.96
CA SER A 53 1.31 -9.28 2.02
C SER A 53 1.96 -9.04 0.67
N SER A 54 2.33 -10.10 -0.03
CA SER A 54 2.85 -9.97 -1.39
C SER A 54 1.88 -9.19 -2.27
N LEU A 55 2.39 -8.33 -3.15
CA LEU A 55 1.55 -7.56 -4.06
C LEU A 55 0.95 -8.51 -5.10
N GLU A 56 -0.36 -8.41 -5.29
CA GLU A 56 -1.05 -9.22 -6.29
C GLU A 56 -0.64 -8.73 -7.68
N THR A 57 -0.30 -9.68 -8.54
CA THR A 57 -0.12 -9.41 -9.96
C THR A 57 -1.15 -10.10 -10.78
N LYS A 58 -1.56 -9.40 -11.83
CA LYS A 58 -2.32 -10.01 -12.92
C LYS A 58 -1.30 -10.46 -13.97
N SER A 59 -0.92 -11.74 -13.95
CA SER A 59 0.18 -12.39 -14.70
C SER A 59 -0.32 -13.67 -15.45
N LEU A 60 0.21 -14.05 -16.64
CA LEU A 60 -0.40 -15.05 -17.62
C LEU A 60 -0.27 -16.53 -17.17
N SER A 61 -0.12 -16.82 -15.90
CA SER A 61 -0.15 -18.21 -15.44
C SER A 61 -0.44 -18.21 -13.96
N ASP A 62 -1.73 -18.38 -13.66
CA ASP A 62 -2.33 -18.29 -12.34
C ASP A 62 -2.14 -16.91 -11.66
N ALA A 63 -2.98 -16.61 -10.66
CA ALA A 63 -2.83 -15.41 -9.85
C ALA A 63 -1.43 -15.40 -9.19
N GLY A 64 -0.46 -14.79 -9.86
CA GLY A 64 0.91 -14.71 -9.42
C GLY A 64 1.09 -13.55 -8.45
N THR A 65 1.93 -13.73 -7.44
CA THR A 65 2.35 -12.64 -6.58
C THR A 65 3.72 -12.16 -7.04
N LEU A 66 3.93 -10.83 -7.06
CA LEU A 66 5.27 -10.27 -7.20
C LEU A 66 5.77 -9.90 -5.82
N PRO A 67 7.07 -10.11 -5.56
CA PRO A 67 7.67 -9.53 -4.38
C PRO A 67 7.56 -8.01 -4.47
N ALA A 68 7.25 -7.40 -3.34
CA ALA A 68 7.41 -5.97 -3.15
C ALA A 68 8.88 -5.59 -3.41
N SER A 69 9.12 -4.40 -3.96
CA SER A 69 10.45 -3.79 -3.96
C SER A 69 10.93 -3.56 -2.52
N MET A 70 12.21 -3.26 -2.33
CA MET A 70 12.73 -2.93 -0.98
C MET A 70 11.97 -1.75 -0.37
N ASP A 71 11.72 -0.70 -1.16
CA ASP A 71 11.01 0.51 -0.72
C ASP A 71 9.53 0.20 -0.41
N GLU A 72 8.90 -0.66 -1.20
CA GLU A 72 7.52 -1.09 -0.95
C GLU A 72 7.42 -1.95 0.31
N ALA A 73 8.39 -2.82 0.56
CA ALA A 73 8.45 -3.66 1.75
C ALA A 73 8.78 -2.87 3.03
N GLU A 74 9.41 -1.72 2.91
CA GLU A 74 9.85 -0.92 4.05
C GLU A 74 8.67 -0.39 4.88
N ILE A 75 8.82 -0.53 6.20
CA ILE A 75 7.93 0.04 7.21
C ILE A 75 8.75 1.02 8.06
N ASN A 76 8.57 2.30 7.77
CA ASN A 76 9.27 3.41 8.41
C ASN A 76 8.68 3.75 9.79
N ASN A 77 7.37 3.63 9.91
CA ASN A 77 6.63 3.82 11.14
C ASN A 77 5.31 3.03 11.08
N CYS A 78 4.68 2.82 12.23
CA CYS A 78 3.32 2.33 12.27
C CYS A 78 2.54 2.89 13.46
N THR A 79 1.23 2.91 13.28
CA THR A 79 0.23 3.16 14.31
C THR A 79 -0.52 1.86 14.58
N LEU A 80 -0.71 1.59 15.86
CA LEU A 80 -1.35 0.38 16.36
C LEU A 80 -2.65 0.76 17.07
N ILE A 81 -3.77 0.24 16.59
CA ILE A 81 -5.12 0.57 17.06
C ILE A 81 -5.80 -0.70 17.53
N PHE A 82 -6.21 -0.72 18.79
CA PHE A 82 -6.95 -1.82 19.38
C PHE A 82 -8.43 -1.48 19.47
N PHE A 83 -9.25 -2.48 19.17
CA PHE A 83 -10.70 -2.37 19.23
C PHE A 83 -11.28 -3.35 20.25
N GLU A 84 -12.32 -2.91 20.93
CA GLU A 84 -13.28 -3.78 21.60
C GLU A 84 -14.62 -3.68 20.84
N GLY A 85 -14.98 -4.72 20.10
CA GLY A 85 -16.04 -4.64 19.09
C GLY A 85 -15.68 -3.62 18.01
N THR A 86 -16.52 -2.60 17.81
CA THR A 86 -16.28 -1.51 16.85
C THR A 86 -15.66 -0.26 17.47
N GLN A 87 -15.51 -0.24 18.79
CA GLN A 87 -15.02 0.91 19.55
C GLN A 87 -13.50 0.83 19.70
N VAL A 88 -12.83 1.96 19.53
CA VAL A 88 -11.39 2.05 19.77
C VAL A 88 -11.16 1.99 21.28
N SER A 89 -10.37 1.01 21.71
CA SER A 89 -9.93 0.84 23.08
C SER A 89 -8.61 1.54 23.35
N SER A 90 -7.67 1.49 22.40
CA SER A 90 -6.34 2.10 22.54
C SER A 90 -5.73 2.44 21.19
N ILE A 91 -4.90 3.48 21.16
CA ILE A 91 -4.08 3.88 20.01
C ILE A 91 -2.66 4.12 20.50
N MET A 92 -1.68 3.57 19.79
CA MET A 92 -0.26 3.89 19.96
C MET A 92 0.32 4.29 18.62
N GLU A 93 0.84 5.51 18.54
CA GLU A 93 1.48 6.06 17.35
C GLU A 93 3.00 6.09 17.51
N GLY A 94 3.72 6.27 16.41
CA GLY A 94 5.18 6.42 16.44
C GLY A 94 5.92 5.12 16.76
N LEU A 95 5.31 3.97 16.48
CA LEU A 95 5.94 2.66 16.61
C LEU A 95 6.73 2.32 15.34
N PHE A 96 7.57 1.30 15.43
CA PHE A 96 8.40 0.79 14.34
C PHE A 96 8.22 -0.71 14.19
N VAL A 97 8.69 -1.27 13.07
CA VAL A 97 8.78 -2.71 12.85
C VAL A 97 10.26 -3.08 12.75
N ASN A 98 10.71 -4.02 13.58
CA ASN A 98 12.09 -4.48 13.56
C ASN A 98 12.32 -5.55 12.48
N LYS A 99 13.56 -6.02 12.32
CA LYS A 99 13.94 -7.03 11.31
C LYS A 99 13.29 -8.40 11.49
N GLU A 100 12.77 -8.68 12.68
CA GLU A 100 12.02 -9.89 13.01
C GLU A 100 10.50 -9.69 12.86
N ASN A 101 10.09 -8.57 12.27
CA ASN A 101 8.71 -8.16 12.04
C ASN A 101 7.91 -7.83 13.30
N TYR A 102 8.55 -7.69 14.47
CA TYR A 102 7.86 -7.26 15.70
C TYR A 102 7.62 -5.76 15.69
N ILE A 103 6.46 -5.36 16.19
CA ILE A 103 6.14 -3.96 16.47
C ILE A 103 6.84 -3.53 17.76
N VAL A 104 7.65 -2.48 17.68
CA VAL A 104 8.54 -1.98 18.74
C VAL A 104 8.42 -0.48 18.92
N LYS A 105 8.76 0.02 20.11
CA LYS A 105 8.69 1.44 20.48
C LYS A 105 9.85 2.26 19.93
N THR A 106 10.99 1.62 19.66
CA THR A 106 12.21 2.25 19.17
C THR A 106 12.64 1.59 17.87
N LYS A 107 13.27 2.36 16.98
CA LYS A 107 13.78 1.85 15.71
C LYS A 107 14.85 0.77 15.99
N ASP A 108 14.73 -0.37 15.31
CA ASP A 108 15.56 -1.57 15.52
C ASP A 108 15.50 -2.14 16.95
N GLY A 109 14.45 -1.78 17.72
CA GLY A 109 14.22 -2.24 19.07
C GLY A 109 14.16 -3.76 19.19
N THR A 110 14.56 -4.27 20.36
CA THR A 110 14.59 -5.70 20.65
C THR A 110 13.39 -6.09 21.53
N LYS A 111 13.44 -7.26 22.17
CA LYS A 111 12.37 -7.78 23.01
C LYS A 111 11.93 -6.82 24.13
N ASP A 112 12.86 -6.04 24.66
CA ASP A 112 12.57 -5.08 25.73
C ASP A 112 11.81 -3.85 25.21
N ASP A 113 11.93 -3.55 23.91
CA ASP A 113 11.28 -2.43 23.23
C ASP A 113 9.92 -2.80 22.64
N TRP A 114 9.49 -4.06 22.73
CA TRP A 114 8.22 -4.49 22.16
C TRP A 114 7.07 -3.57 22.57
N ALA A 115 6.24 -3.20 21.60
CA ALA A 115 4.97 -2.55 21.86
C ALA A 115 4.07 -3.58 22.55
N LYS A 116 3.69 -3.28 23.80
CA LYS A 116 2.86 -4.16 24.62
C LYS A 116 1.53 -3.50 24.89
N VAL A 117 0.46 -4.22 24.63
CA VAL A 117 -0.92 -3.78 24.92
C VAL A 117 -1.51 -4.67 25.97
N ILE A 118 -2.11 -4.07 26.98
CA ILE A 118 -2.76 -4.79 28.08
C ILE A 118 -4.27 -4.61 27.94
N LEU A 119 -5.02 -5.70 28.07
CA LEU A 119 -6.48 -5.70 28.14
C LEU A 119 -6.98 -6.77 29.09
N LYS A 120 -8.21 -6.59 29.56
CA LYS A 120 -8.96 -7.58 30.31
C LYS A 120 -9.53 -8.64 29.39
N VAL A 121 -9.29 -9.92 29.67
CA VAL A 121 -9.79 -11.01 28.85
C VAL A 121 -11.32 -11.09 28.97
N LYS A 122 -12.01 -11.13 27.83
CA LYS A 122 -13.48 -11.30 27.73
C LYS A 122 -13.80 -12.45 26.80
N LYS A 123 -14.85 -13.22 27.11
CA LYS A 123 -15.33 -14.35 26.31
C LYS A 123 -16.82 -14.17 25.96
N PRO A 124 -17.24 -14.32 24.69
CA PRO A 124 -16.39 -14.48 23.50
C PRO A 124 -15.49 -13.25 23.28
N SER A 125 -14.32 -13.43 22.66
CA SER A 125 -13.36 -12.34 22.48
C SER A 125 -13.91 -11.29 21.51
N PRO A 126 -14.17 -10.05 21.95
CA PRO A 126 -14.62 -8.97 21.08
C PRO A 126 -13.44 -8.22 20.43
N TYR A 127 -12.20 -8.65 20.64
CA TYR A 127 -11.03 -7.82 20.37
C TYR A 127 -10.51 -7.99 18.95
N SER A 128 -10.11 -6.88 18.34
CA SER A 128 -9.34 -6.87 17.11
C SER A 128 -8.25 -5.81 17.17
N VAL A 129 -7.25 -5.96 16.31
CA VAL A 129 -6.12 -5.04 16.22
C VAL A 129 -5.90 -4.64 14.78
N MET A 130 -5.64 -3.36 14.56
CA MET A 130 -5.31 -2.77 13.26
C MET A 130 -3.93 -2.14 13.32
N VAL A 131 -3.17 -2.33 12.25
CA VAL A 131 -1.88 -1.71 12.02
C VAL A 131 -1.98 -0.85 10.78
N ILE A 132 -1.58 0.42 10.91
CA ILE A 132 -1.49 1.37 9.81
C ILE A 132 -0.02 1.77 9.72
N ALA A 133 0.65 1.35 8.65
CA ALA A 133 2.07 1.58 8.44
C ALA A 133 2.31 2.73 7.45
N ASN A 134 3.39 3.48 7.68
CA ASN A 134 3.88 4.59 6.88
C ASN A 134 2.92 5.79 6.71
N SER A 135 1.79 5.83 7.42
CA SER A 135 0.91 6.99 7.36
C SER A 135 1.55 8.19 8.07
N SER A 136 1.40 9.38 7.47
CA SER A 136 1.74 10.66 8.11
C SER A 136 0.58 11.23 8.92
N LYS A 137 -0.60 10.60 8.89
CA LYS A 137 -1.79 11.05 9.60
C LYS A 137 -1.76 10.60 11.05
N SER A 138 -2.31 11.44 11.92
CA SER A 138 -2.58 11.05 13.31
C SER A 138 -4.00 10.52 13.42
N PHE A 139 -4.13 9.46 14.20
CA PHE A 139 -5.37 8.78 14.56
C PHE A 139 -5.78 9.09 16.01
N ALA A 140 -5.01 9.91 16.73
CA ALA A 140 -5.34 10.34 18.08
C ALA A 140 -6.76 10.93 18.15
N GLY A 141 -7.53 10.49 19.15
CA GLY A 141 -8.91 10.90 19.34
C GLY A 141 -9.95 10.14 18.52
N CYS A 142 -9.56 9.21 17.64
CA CYS A 142 -10.51 8.29 17.02
C CYS A 142 -11.15 7.40 18.11
N GLN A 143 -12.48 7.32 18.12
CA GLN A 143 -13.24 6.56 19.13
C GLN A 143 -13.87 5.29 18.56
N SER A 144 -13.91 5.17 17.24
CA SER A 144 -14.52 4.04 16.52
C SER A 144 -13.81 3.76 15.22
N GLU A 145 -14.03 2.58 14.67
CA GLU A 145 -13.54 2.21 13.34
C GLU A 145 -14.07 3.15 12.24
N ASN A 146 -15.26 3.71 12.41
CA ASN A 146 -15.80 4.69 11.47
C ASN A 146 -15.03 6.01 11.47
N ASN A 147 -14.47 6.45 12.60
CA ASN A 147 -13.60 7.64 12.59
C ASN A 147 -12.33 7.42 11.76
N ILE A 148 -11.84 6.19 11.72
CA ILE A 148 -10.63 5.81 10.99
C ILE A 148 -10.91 5.66 9.49
N LYS A 149 -12.10 5.13 9.13
CA LYS A 149 -12.55 5.00 7.73
C LYS A 149 -12.43 6.29 6.94
N ASP A 150 -12.79 7.40 7.55
CA ASP A 150 -12.91 8.69 6.87
C ASP A 150 -11.61 9.50 6.87
N ILE A 151 -10.55 9.00 7.53
CA ILE A 151 -9.23 9.64 7.44
C ILE A 151 -8.66 9.43 6.04
N ILE A 152 -8.34 10.54 5.39
CA ILE A 152 -7.78 10.59 4.04
C ILE A 152 -6.25 10.47 4.13
N GLN A 153 -5.69 9.55 3.34
CA GLN A 153 -4.28 9.43 3.02
C GLN A 153 -4.04 10.16 1.70
N ASP A 154 -3.12 11.12 1.67
CA ASP A 154 -2.88 12.06 0.56
C ASP A 154 -1.43 12.06 0.05
N ASP A 155 -0.62 11.14 0.57
CA ASP A 155 0.75 10.88 0.11
C ASP A 155 0.85 9.47 -0.46
N LYS A 156 0.77 9.38 -1.79
CA LYS A 156 0.89 8.11 -2.52
C LYS A 156 2.29 7.50 -2.40
N ASP A 157 3.32 8.32 -2.19
CA ASP A 157 4.72 7.90 -2.20
C ASP A 157 5.18 7.47 -0.78
N ALA A 158 4.37 7.74 0.24
CA ALA A 158 4.53 7.13 1.57
C ALA A 158 4.26 5.61 1.58
N LEU A 159 3.60 5.06 0.54
CA LEU A 159 3.28 3.64 0.40
C LEU A 159 2.61 3.07 1.66
N VAL A 160 1.54 3.76 2.08
CA VAL A 160 0.75 3.42 3.28
C VAL A 160 0.19 2.00 3.15
N LYS A 161 0.22 1.25 4.26
CA LYS A 161 -0.26 -0.13 4.33
C LYS A 161 -1.19 -0.29 5.52
N VAL A 162 -2.23 -1.09 5.37
CA VAL A 162 -3.19 -1.34 6.46
C VAL A 162 -3.47 -2.83 6.58
N GLY A 163 -3.56 -3.31 7.81
CA GLY A 163 -3.99 -4.66 8.13
C GLY A 163 -4.81 -4.68 9.41
N LYS A 164 -5.78 -5.58 9.49
CA LYS A 164 -6.60 -5.81 10.68
C LYS A 164 -6.71 -7.30 10.94
N MET A 165 -6.67 -7.69 12.20
CA MET A 165 -6.76 -9.09 12.61
C MET A 165 -7.59 -9.20 13.90
N ASP A 166 -8.47 -10.19 13.97
CA ASP A 166 -9.21 -10.52 15.17
C ASP A 166 -8.30 -11.23 16.18
N ILE A 167 -8.52 -10.95 17.47
CA ILE A 167 -7.81 -11.59 18.57
C ILE A 167 -8.74 -12.63 19.17
N SER A 168 -8.31 -13.89 19.14
CA SER A 168 -9.02 -14.99 19.78
C SER A 168 -8.17 -15.57 20.90
N PHE A 169 -8.81 -15.89 22.03
CA PHE A 169 -8.18 -16.58 23.14
C PHE A 169 -8.51 -18.06 23.08
N ASP A 170 -7.59 -18.89 23.57
CA ASP A 170 -7.87 -20.30 23.82
C ASP A 170 -9.06 -20.43 24.79
N THR A 171 -9.86 -21.49 24.60
CA THR A 171 -11.11 -21.72 25.35
C THR A 171 -10.90 -21.71 26.86
N ASP A 172 -9.72 -22.11 27.33
CA ASP A 172 -9.38 -22.20 28.76
C ASP A 172 -8.56 -21.01 29.27
N PHE A 173 -8.15 -20.08 28.41
CA PHE A 173 -7.35 -18.93 28.84
C PHE A 173 -8.25 -17.86 29.49
N ALA A 174 -8.10 -17.64 30.79
CA ALA A 174 -8.85 -16.63 31.55
C ALA A 174 -8.08 -15.30 31.75
N GLY A 175 -6.87 -15.19 31.20
CA GLY A 175 -5.96 -14.08 31.47
C GLY A 175 -5.03 -14.35 32.67
N TYR A 176 -4.05 -13.48 32.86
CA TYR A 176 -3.13 -13.54 33.99
C TYR A 176 -3.71 -12.80 35.21
N PRO A 177 -3.42 -13.24 36.44
CA PRO A 177 -3.93 -12.60 37.66
C PRO A 177 -3.48 -11.14 37.85
N THR A 178 -2.34 -10.75 37.28
CA THR A 178 -1.78 -9.41 37.43
C THR A 178 -1.20 -8.89 36.13
N ILE A 179 -1.19 -7.55 36.00
CA ILE A 179 -0.52 -6.86 34.90
C ILE A 179 0.98 -7.21 34.84
N ALA A 180 1.64 -7.35 35.99
CA ALA A 180 3.06 -7.67 36.06
C ALA A 180 3.35 -9.05 35.45
N GLU A 181 2.51 -10.05 35.76
CA GLU A 181 2.62 -11.37 35.15
C GLU A 181 2.33 -11.33 33.65
N ALA A 182 1.27 -10.62 33.24
CA ALA A 182 0.93 -10.43 31.83
C ALA A 182 2.10 -9.82 31.04
N LEU A 183 2.72 -8.77 31.56
CA LEU A 183 3.87 -8.10 30.93
C LEU A 183 5.14 -8.96 30.90
N GLY A 184 5.29 -9.86 31.88
CA GLY A 184 6.38 -10.84 31.95
C GLY A 184 6.21 -12.02 31.00
N LYS A 185 4.96 -12.33 30.61
CA LYS A 185 4.60 -13.42 29.70
C LYS A 185 3.61 -12.94 28.62
N PRO A 186 3.98 -11.94 27.80
CA PRO A 186 3.07 -11.44 26.79
C PRO A 186 2.76 -12.53 25.77
N LEU A 187 1.51 -12.57 25.34
CA LEU A 187 1.04 -13.44 24.28
C LEU A 187 1.46 -12.87 22.92
N GLU A 188 2.10 -13.70 22.11
CA GLU A 188 2.32 -13.36 20.71
C GLU A 188 1.04 -13.66 19.94
N ILE A 189 0.41 -12.62 19.40
CA ILE A 189 -0.70 -12.81 18.45
C ILE A 189 -0.10 -13.00 17.07
N GLY A 190 -0.74 -13.81 16.22
CA GLY A 190 -0.27 -14.14 14.88
C GLY A 190 0.13 -12.92 14.03
N THR A 191 0.78 -13.17 12.90
CA THR A 191 1.28 -12.09 12.05
C THR A 191 0.13 -11.37 11.34
N ILE A 192 0.00 -10.07 11.58
CA ILE A 192 -1.00 -9.21 10.94
C ILE A 192 -0.58 -8.95 9.49
N PRO A 193 -1.33 -9.46 8.49
CA PRO A 193 -1.04 -9.20 7.08
C PRO A 193 -1.39 -7.75 6.75
N LEU A 194 -0.45 -7.01 6.17
CA LEU A 194 -0.67 -5.66 5.66
C LEU A 194 -0.95 -5.69 4.17
N SER A 195 -1.85 -4.83 3.71
CA SER A 195 -2.13 -4.60 2.29
C SER A 195 -1.83 -3.14 1.94
N GLN A 196 -1.18 -2.93 0.81
CA GLN A 196 -0.79 -1.59 0.35
C GLN A 196 -2.00 -0.82 -0.19
N LEU A 197 -2.12 0.46 0.18
CA LEU A 197 -3.21 1.33 -0.29
C LEU A 197 -2.97 1.86 -1.70
N THR A 198 -1.72 1.89 -2.16
CA THR A 198 -1.36 2.26 -3.52
C THR A 198 -1.21 1.05 -4.43
N ALA A 199 -1.40 1.27 -5.72
CA ALA A 199 -1.00 0.39 -6.79
C ALA A 199 0.36 0.81 -7.33
N ARG A 200 1.16 -0.14 -7.81
CA ARG A 200 2.33 0.14 -8.67
C ARG A 200 1.92 0.09 -10.14
N ILE A 201 2.40 1.05 -10.93
CA ILE A 201 2.21 1.09 -12.38
C ILE A 201 3.58 1.23 -13.02
N GLU A 202 3.94 0.39 -13.98
CA GLU A 202 5.26 0.40 -14.61
C GLU A 202 5.22 0.11 -16.10
N LEU A 203 6.13 0.74 -16.85
CA LEU A 203 6.48 0.28 -18.20
C LEU A 203 7.41 -0.93 -18.05
N ALA A 204 6.94 -2.10 -18.48
CA ALA A 204 7.67 -3.36 -18.36
C ALA A 204 8.52 -3.64 -19.60
N GLU A 205 7.94 -3.51 -20.79
CA GLU A 205 8.63 -3.81 -22.05
C GLU A 205 8.25 -2.82 -23.15
N PHE A 206 9.18 -2.63 -24.07
CA PHE A 206 8.95 -1.90 -25.31
C PHE A 206 9.53 -2.68 -26.48
N ASN A 207 8.66 -3.07 -27.39
CA ASN A 207 8.93 -3.90 -28.53
C ASN A 207 8.84 -3.05 -29.78
N VAL A 208 9.89 -3.07 -30.60
CA VAL A 208 9.82 -2.58 -31.99
C VAL A 208 9.54 -3.79 -32.86
N SER A 209 8.31 -3.89 -33.36
CA SER A 209 7.82 -5.07 -34.08
C SER A 209 8.13 -5.04 -35.57
N GLY A 210 8.21 -3.85 -36.19
CA GLY A 210 8.35 -3.75 -37.63
C GLY A 210 8.51 -2.33 -38.17
N PHE A 211 9.01 -2.26 -39.41
CA PHE A 211 8.97 -1.07 -40.26
C PHE A 211 8.22 -1.45 -41.55
N GLN A 212 7.09 -0.81 -41.82
CA GLN A 212 6.27 -1.04 -43.01
C GLN A 212 6.33 0.18 -43.93
N GLY A 213 6.69 0.00 -45.20
CA GLY A 213 6.78 1.10 -46.15
C GLY A 213 7.87 2.15 -45.86
N ALA A 214 8.64 1.99 -44.78
CA ALA A 214 9.82 2.81 -44.51
C ALA A 214 11.01 2.27 -45.31
N SER A 215 11.79 3.17 -45.90
CA SER A 215 12.96 2.86 -46.73
C SER A 215 14.22 2.54 -45.91
N VAL A 216 14.26 2.96 -44.64
CA VAL A 216 15.38 2.73 -43.73
C VAL A 216 14.85 2.33 -42.35
N LYS A 217 15.53 1.39 -41.70
CA LYS A 217 15.27 1.06 -40.29
C LYS A 217 16.02 2.07 -39.43
N GLU A 218 15.29 2.85 -38.63
CA GLU A 218 15.89 3.89 -37.80
C GLU A 218 15.99 3.46 -36.34
N LYS A 219 16.97 4.03 -35.62
CA LYS A 219 17.11 3.87 -34.17
C LYS A 219 15.82 4.33 -33.47
N VAL A 220 15.41 3.63 -32.42
CA VAL A 220 14.30 4.04 -31.55
C VAL A 220 14.81 4.20 -30.13
N THR A 221 14.55 5.36 -29.53
CA THR A 221 14.94 5.68 -28.16
C THR A 221 13.71 6.07 -27.36
N VAL A 222 13.40 5.33 -26.30
CA VAL A 222 12.38 5.74 -25.32
C VAL A 222 13.01 6.79 -24.41
N THR A 223 12.46 7.99 -24.41
CA THR A 223 12.99 9.10 -23.63
C THR A 223 12.33 9.18 -22.27
N GLY A 224 11.07 8.77 -22.13
CA GLY A 224 10.37 8.80 -20.84
C GLY A 224 8.95 8.26 -20.89
N VAL A 225 8.28 8.38 -19.75
CA VAL A 225 6.89 7.94 -19.53
C VAL A 225 6.16 9.01 -18.73
N ASP A 226 4.93 9.29 -19.13
CA ASP A 226 4.01 10.19 -18.44
C ASP A 226 2.80 9.40 -17.94
N LEU A 227 2.46 9.58 -16.67
CA LEU A 227 1.23 9.07 -16.07
C LEU A 227 0.28 10.22 -15.85
N LEU A 228 -0.97 10.03 -16.24
CA LEU A 228 -2.05 11.00 -16.12
C LEU A 228 -3.14 10.42 -15.23
N ASN A 229 -3.90 11.32 -14.62
CA ASN A 229 -5.06 11.01 -13.77
C ASN A 229 -4.75 10.12 -12.57
N LEU A 230 -3.54 10.21 -12.01
CA LEU A 230 -3.17 9.51 -10.79
C LEU A 230 -4.07 10.01 -9.65
N ASN A 231 -4.62 9.08 -8.87
CA ASN A 231 -5.40 9.45 -7.71
C ASN A 231 -4.45 9.85 -6.56
N PRO A 232 -4.49 11.13 -6.09
CA PRO A 232 -3.67 11.60 -4.98
C PRO A 232 -4.11 11.10 -3.60
N GLU A 233 -5.36 10.67 -3.46
CA GLU A 233 -5.99 10.48 -2.16
C GLU A 233 -6.73 9.14 -2.05
N SER A 234 -6.72 8.57 -0.84
CA SER A 234 -7.52 7.39 -0.51
C SER A 234 -8.04 7.49 0.91
N TYR A 235 -9.16 6.84 1.17
CA TYR A 235 -9.54 6.54 2.53
C TYR A 235 -8.59 5.51 3.13
N THR A 236 -8.42 5.55 4.45
CA THR A 236 -7.49 4.64 5.13
C THR A 236 -7.95 3.18 5.08
N ILE A 237 -9.25 2.91 5.26
CA ILE A 237 -9.81 1.54 5.23
C ILE A 237 -11.15 1.42 4.49
N ASN A 238 -11.67 2.51 3.92
CA ASN A 238 -12.90 2.43 3.11
C ASN A 238 -12.57 1.92 1.71
N GLU A 239 -13.29 0.88 1.27
CA GLU A 239 -13.10 0.29 -0.06
C GLU A 239 -13.67 1.15 -1.19
N GLN A 240 -14.34 2.27 -0.90
CA GLN A 240 -14.77 3.21 -1.93
C GLN A 240 -13.58 4.02 -2.46
N THR A 241 -13.61 4.33 -3.75
CA THR A 241 -12.69 5.31 -4.34
C THR A 241 -12.99 6.68 -3.72
N HIS A 242 -11.98 7.33 -3.13
CA HIS A 242 -12.11 8.71 -2.69
C HIS A 242 -12.37 9.60 -3.92
N LYS A 243 -13.44 10.39 -3.88
CA LYS A 243 -13.84 11.21 -5.03
C LYS A 243 -13.09 12.53 -4.97
N ASN A 244 -12.11 12.69 -5.85
CA ASN A 244 -11.33 13.93 -5.91
C ASN A 244 -11.95 14.94 -6.88
N ALA A 245 -11.70 16.21 -6.58
CA ALA A 245 -11.93 17.29 -7.51
C ALA A 245 -10.83 17.38 -8.59
N THR A 246 -9.64 16.82 -8.32
CA THR A 246 -8.47 16.95 -9.21
C THR A 246 -7.59 15.71 -9.13
N TYR A 247 -7.06 15.28 -10.26
CA TYR A 247 -6.09 14.19 -10.37
C TYR A 247 -4.69 14.74 -10.62
N LEU A 248 -3.66 13.93 -10.29
CA LEU A 248 -2.26 14.27 -10.53
C LEU A 248 -1.76 13.72 -11.86
N SER A 249 -0.66 14.28 -12.34
CA SER A 249 0.15 13.72 -13.42
C SER A 249 1.61 13.68 -12.99
N GLU A 250 2.36 12.68 -13.44
CA GLU A 250 3.76 12.46 -13.11
C GLU A 250 4.54 12.07 -14.37
N SER A 251 5.80 12.49 -14.48
CA SER A 251 6.67 12.17 -15.62
C SER A 251 8.03 11.66 -15.17
N LYS A 252 8.53 10.60 -15.79
CA LYS A 252 9.90 10.07 -15.59
C LYS A 252 10.64 9.95 -16.92
N THR A 253 11.96 10.13 -16.88
CA THR A 253 12.84 10.12 -18.05
C THR A 253 13.84 8.97 -17.93
N CYS A 254 14.16 8.28 -19.02
CA CYS A 254 15.11 7.16 -19.05
C CYS A 254 16.14 7.21 -20.20
N ASN A 255 15.81 7.81 -21.35
CA ASN A 255 16.69 7.91 -22.54
C ASN A 255 17.35 6.57 -22.93
N VAL A 256 16.53 5.54 -23.10
CA VAL A 256 16.93 4.17 -23.39
C VAL A 256 16.79 3.88 -24.88
N GLU A 257 17.86 3.39 -25.51
CA GLU A 257 17.79 2.83 -26.86
C GLU A 257 17.12 1.44 -26.81
N VAL A 258 15.94 1.33 -27.44
CA VAL A 258 15.16 0.08 -27.49
C VAL A 258 15.31 -0.65 -28.83
N TYR A 259 15.84 0.03 -29.84
CA TYR A 259 16.22 -0.52 -31.12
C TYR A 259 17.33 0.31 -31.76
N ASN A 260 18.37 -0.34 -32.27
CA ASN A 260 19.60 0.32 -32.74
C ASN A 260 19.59 0.66 -34.25
N GLY A 261 18.50 0.37 -34.97
CA GLY A 261 18.43 0.58 -36.42
C GLY A 261 18.93 -0.60 -37.28
N VAL A 262 19.73 -1.51 -36.73
CA VAL A 262 20.40 -2.58 -37.51
C VAL A 262 20.05 -4.01 -37.05
N SER A 263 19.52 -4.18 -35.84
CA SER A 263 19.11 -5.48 -35.32
C SER A 263 17.97 -6.11 -36.12
N ASP A 264 17.83 -7.43 -35.98
CA ASP A 264 16.66 -8.14 -36.47
C ASP A 264 15.40 -7.74 -35.67
N LEU A 265 14.24 -7.88 -36.32
CA LEU A 265 12.94 -7.56 -35.74
C LEU A 265 12.15 -8.87 -35.51
N PRO A 266 11.30 -8.94 -34.46
CA PRO A 266 11.06 -7.89 -33.46
C PRO A 266 12.24 -7.70 -32.50
N SER A 267 12.44 -6.47 -32.03
CA SER A 267 13.42 -6.11 -31.00
C SER A 267 12.70 -5.75 -29.72
N THR A 268 12.99 -6.45 -28.63
CA THR A 268 12.35 -6.26 -27.31
C THR A 268 13.35 -5.70 -26.32
N TYR A 269 12.97 -4.59 -25.67
CA TYR A 269 13.68 -4.08 -24.51
C TYR A 269 12.84 -4.25 -23.24
N SER A 270 13.37 -5.00 -22.28
CA SER A 270 12.77 -5.15 -20.95
C SER A 270 13.29 -4.05 -20.01
N PHE A 271 12.42 -3.19 -19.51
CA PHE A 271 12.77 -2.16 -18.51
C PHE A 271 13.01 -2.78 -17.13
N VAL A 272 12.34 -3.89 -16.84
CA VAL A 272 12.42 -4.60 -15.56
C VAL A 272 13.78 -5.27 -15.41
N ASP A 273 14.26 -5.96 -16.45
CA ASP A 273 15.49 -6.75 -16.37
C ASP A 273 16.75 -5.89 -16.58
N ASN A 274 16.63 -4.73 -17.24
CA ASN A 274 17.76 -3.87 -17.62
C ASN A 274 17.96 -2.65 -16.71
N LYS A 275 17.52 -2.72 -15.43
CA LYS A 275 17.69 -1.68 -14.38
C LYS A 275 17.03 -0.31 -14.62
N ASN A 276 16.29 -0.15 -15.72
CA ASN A 276 15.64 1.11 -16.09
C ASN A 276 14.16 1.13 -15.70
N LEU A 277 13.79 0.42 -14.63
CA LEU A 277 12.41 0.31 -14.17
C LEU A 277 11.83 1.69 -13.86
N LEU A 278 10.74 2.04 -14.54
CA LEU A 278 9.99 3.27 -14.31
C LEU A 278 8.68 2.94 -13.58
N SER A 279 8.76 2.88 -12.24
CA SER A 279 7.59 2.62 -11.39
C SER A 279 6.92 3.91 -10.95
N PHE A 280 5.60 3.95 -10.98
CA PHE A 280 4.74 5.02 -10.52
C PHE A 280 3.75 4.46 -9.50
N TYR A 281 3.19 5.33 -8.67
CA TYR A 281 2.19 4.96 -7.70
C TYR A 281 0.91 5.75 -7.90
N SER A 282 -0.23 5.13 -7.60
CA SER A 282 -1.54 5.77 -7.53
C SER A 282 -2.34 5.12 -6.44
N PHE A 283 -3.15 5.88 -5.72
CA PHE A 283 -4.25 5.28 -4.98
C PHE A 283 -5.29 4.70 -5.94
N ARG A 284 -6.22 3.89 -5.40
CA ARG A 284 -7.34 3.29 -6.14
C ARG A 284 -8.07 4.33 -6.99
N ASN A 285 -8.22 4.10 -8.29
CA ASN A 285 -9.01 4.92 -9.19
C ASN A 285 -9.95 4.02 -10.02
N LEU A 286 -11.25 4.08 -9.72
CA LEU A 286 -12.30 3.33 -10.41
C LEU A 286 -13.31 4.26 -11.10
N ALA A 287 -12.84 5.39 -11.64
CA ALA A 287 -13.71 6.39 -12.25
C ALA A 287 -14.57 5.80 -13.39
N LYS A 288 -15.86 6.15 -13.45
CA LYS A 288 -16.74 5.61 -14.49
C LYS A 288 -16.46 6.20 -15.88
N ALA A 289 -15.94 7.42 -15.93
CA ALA A 289 -15.60 8.10 -17.17
C ALA A 289 -14.15 7.78 -17.57
N GLU A 290 -13.94 7.45 -18.85
CA GLU A 290 -12.60 7.18 -19.38
C GLU A 290 -11.69 8.41 -19.30
N SER A 291 -12.26 9.62 -19.33
CA SER A 291 -11.52 10.88 -19.14
C SER A 291 -10.72 10.90 -17.84
N ASP A 292 -11.22 10.22 -16.81
CA ASP A 292 -10.78 10.31 -15.42
C ASP A 292 -10.01 9.06 -14.97
N GLN A 293 -9.97 8.03 -15.81
CA GLN A 293 -9.18 6.83 -15.58
C GLN A 293 -7.69 7.14 -15.68
N VAL A 294 -6.89 6.40 -14.90
CA VAL A 294 -5.42 6.50 -14.95
C VAL A 294 -4.94 6.13 -16.35
N LYS A 295 -4.05 6.96 -16.91
CA LYS A 295 -3.51 6.74 -18.25
C LYS A 295 -1.98 6.80 -18.27
N MET A 296 -1.37 6.08 -19.19
CA MET A 296 0.06 6.17 -19.48
C MET A 296 0.31 6.65 -20.91
N GLN A 297 1.34 7.47 -21.11
CA GLN A 297 1.92 7.81 -22.40
C GLN A 297 3.41 7.52 -22.37
N VAL A 298 3.97 7.09 -23.51
CA VAL A 298 5.41 6.86 -23.65
C VAL A 298 5.98 7.90 -24.61
N ARG A 299 7.06 8.54 -24.18
CA ARG A 299 7.83 9.53 -24.95
C ARG A 299 9.00 8.83 -25.64
N PHE A 300 9.21 9.11 -26.91
CA PHE A 300 10.24 8.45 -27.72
C PHE A 300 10.75 9.31 -28.86
N LYS A 301 11.89 8.92 -29.43
CA LYS A 301 12.53 9.52 -30.60
C LYS A 301 12.83 8.44 -31.64
N ILE A 302 12.77 8.82 -32.90
CA ILE A 302 13.16 7.99 -34.05
C ILE A 302 14.35 8.64 -34.74
N GLY A 303 15.35 7.81 -35.07
CA GLY A 303 16.58 8.20 -35.73
C GLY A 303 17.44 9.14 -34.90
N ASN A 304 17.98 10.16 -35.58
CA ASN A 304 18.72 11.26 -34.97
C ASN A 304 17.88 12.53 -34.85
N SER A 305 16.55 12.40 -34.93
CA SER A 305 15.67 13.55 -34.75
C SER A 305 15.79 14.12 -33.34
N ASN A 306 15.79 15.45 -33.24
CA ASN A 306 15.64 16.14 -31.96
C ASN A 306 14.18 16.21 -31.51
N GLU A 307 13.24 15.91 -32.39
CA GLU A 307 11.81 15.91 -32.12
C GLU A 307 11.42 14.70 -31.28
N GLU A 308 10.85 14.96 -30.11
CA GLU A 308 10.27 13.94 -29.24
C GLU A 308 8.80 13.73 -29.61
N ARG A 309 8.42 12.46 -29.76
CA ARG A 309 7.05 12.01 -30.05
C ARG A 309 6.46 11.37 -28.80
N THR A 310 5.14 11.46 -28.66
CA THR A 310 4.37 10.79 -27.60
C THR A 310 3.43 9.77 -28.23
N THR A 311 3.21 8.66 -27.54
CA THR A 311 2.06 7.81 -27.84
C THR A 311 0.76 8.51 -27.46
N ARG A 312 -0.36 8.07 -28.02
CA ARG A 312 -1.68 8.41 -27.45
C ARG A 312 -1.76 7.90 -25.99
N PRO A 313 -2.58 8.54 -25.13
CA PRO A 313 -2.81 8.04 -23.77
C PRO A 313 -3.49 6.68 -23.76
N PHE A 314 -2.97 5.77 -22.95
CA PHE A 314 -3.51 4.44 -22.77
C PHE A 314 -4.14 4.30 -21.40
N VAL A 315 -5.39 3.87 -21.35
CA VAL A 315 -6.13 3.68 -20.10
C VAL A 315 -5.66 2.41 -19.41
N ILE A 316 -5.22 2.52 -18.16
CA ILE A 316 -4.76 1.38 -17.37
C ILE A 316 -5.95 0.50 -16.99
N ASN A 317 -5.77 -0.82 -17.19
CA ASN A 317 -6.76 -1.84 -16.83
C ASN A 317 -8.14 -1.62 -17.49
N LYS A 318 -8.14 -1.41 -18.80
CA LYS A 318 -9.34 -1.36 -19.65
C LYS A 318 -9.45 -2.63 -20.48
N GLU A 319 -10.64 -3.22 -20.53
CA GLU A 319 -10.98 -4.40 -21.33
C GLU A 319 -12.04 -4.06 -22.38
N GLY A 320 -11.62 -3.82 -23.63
CA GLY A 320 -12.49 -3.44 -24.72
C GLY A 320 -13.09 -2.07 -24.39
N ASN A 321 -14.39 -2.04 -24.12
CA ASN A 321 -15.09 -0.85 -23.63
C ASN A 321 -15.34 -0.85 -22.11
N ILE A 322 -14.90 -1.89 -21.39
CA ILE A 322 -15.08 -2.04 -19.94
C ILE A 322 -13.90 -1.39 -19.22
N LEU A 323 -14.20 -0.51 -18.26
CA LEU A 323 -13.20 0.17 -17.43
C LEU A 323 -13.10 -0.52 -16.07
N HIS A 324 -12.03 -1.28 -15.83
CA HIS A 324 -11.79 -1.93 -14.54
C HIS A 324 -11.04 -1.04 -13.55
N GLY A 325 -10.23 -0.10 -14.05
CA GLY A 325 -9.50 0.90 -13.28
C GLY A 325 -8.37 0.36 -12.40
N VAL A 326 -7.72 1.27 -11.67
CA VAL A 326 -6.58 0.98 -10.81
C VAL A 326 -7.06 0.64 -9.39
N LYS A 327 -6.60 -0.49 -8.85
CA LYS A 327 -6.96 -1.02 -7.52
C LYS A 327 -5.72 -1.03 -6.61
N SER A 328 -5.92 -0.72 -5.33
CA SER A 328 -4.88 -0.80 -4.29
C SER A 328 -4.27 -2.20 -4.19
N GLY A 329 -2.97 -2.30 -3.91
CA GLY A 329 -2.27 -3.57 -3.72
C GLY A 329 -1.94 -4.35 -5.01
N TYR A 330 -2.21 -3.76 -6.17
CA TYR A 330 -1.91 -4.36 -7.48
C TYR A 330 -0.66 -3.77 -8.14
N VAL A 331 0.00 -4.60 -8.94
CA VAL A 331 1.02 -4.16 -9.91
C VAL A 331 0.46 -4.22 -11.33
N TYR A 332 0.49 -3.09 -12.04
CA TYR A 332 0.10 -2.94 -13.43
C TYR A 332 1.34 -2.79 -14.32
N ARG A 333 1.53 -3.74 -15.25
CA ARG A 333 2.69 -3.79 -16.15
C ARG A 333 2.26 -3.49 -17.58
N LEU A 334 2.88 -2.46 -18.17
CA LEU A 334 2.61 -2.07 -19.54
C LEU A 334 3.64 -2.65 -20.51
N VAL A 335 3.18 -3.19 -21.65
CA VAL A 335 4.04 -3.59 -22.76
C VAL A 335 3.63 -2.84 -24.01
N VAL A 336 4.59 -2.16 -24.62
CA VAL A 336 4.37 -1.39 -25.85
C VAL A 336 4.84 -2.21 -27.05
N ASN A 337 4.04 -2.32 -28.11
CA ASN A 337 4.46 -2.87 -29.41
C ASN A 337 4.36 -1.77 -30.49
N MET A 338 5.51 -1.35 -30.99
CA MET A 338 5.62 -0.27 -31.96
C MET A 338 5.90 -0.80 -33.36
N THR A 339 5.04 -0.45 -34.31
CA THR A 339 5.29 -0.60 -35.74
C THR A 339 5.45 0.79 -36.37
N ILE A 340 6.51 1.00 -37.12
CA ILE A 340 6.74 2.27 -37.83
C ILE A 340 6.24 2.12 -39.27
N ILE A 341 5.39 3.04 -39.76
CA ILE A 341 4.75 2.95 -41.07
C ILE A 341 5.07 4.21 -41.90
N GLY A 342 6.00 4.10 -42.86
CA GLY A 342 6.54 5.28 -43.55
C GLY A 342 7.15 6.28 -42.55
N ASP A 343 6.74 7.54 -42.62
CA ASP A 343 7.10 8.58 -41.63
C ASP A 343 6.17 8.59 -40.39
N LYS A 344 5.06 7.84 -40.47
CA LYS A 344 4.07 7.69 -39.40
C LYS A 344 4.45 6.55 -38.47
N VAL A 345 3.88 6.55 -37.28
CA VAL A 345 4.11 5.49 -36.28
C VAL A 345 2.76 4.94 -35.87
N GLU A 346 2.59 3.63 -35.97
CA GLU A 346 1.47 2.91 -35.38
C GLU A 346 1.94 2.17 -34.14
N THR A 347 1.50 2.62 -32.98
CA THR A 347 1.80 1.95 -31.72
C THR A 347 0.60 1.11 -31.32
N GLU A 348 0.77 -0.20 -31.33
CA GLU A 348 -0.11 -1.13 -30.67
C GLU A 348 0.37 -1.31 -29.22
N LEU A 349 -0.43 -0.94 -28.26
CA LEU A 349 -0.06 -1.10 -26.87
C LEU A 349 -0.90 -2.20 -26.22
N LEU A 350 -0.21 -3.22 -25.71
CA LEU A 350 -0.81 -4.28 -24.92
C LEU A 350 -0.59 -3.93 -23.44
N CYS A 351 -1.62 -3.36 -22.81
CA CYS A 351 -1.66 -3.24 -21.36
C CYS A 351 -1.97 -4.61 -20.75
N TYR A 352 -0.92 -5.36 -20.42
CA TYR A 352 -1.07 -6.62 -19.74
C TYR A 352 -1.33 -6.39 -18.24
N THR A 353 -2.60 -6.31 -17.88
CA THR A 353 -3.05 -7.12 -16.75
C THR A 353 -3.28 -8.50 -17.35
N ARG A 354 -2.40 -9.49 -17.11
CA ARG A 354 -2.51 -10.82 -17.76
C ARG A 354 -3.68 -11.64 -17.15
N ASP A 355 -4.88 -11.08 -17.16
CA ASP A 355 -6.17 -11.78 -17.16
C ASP A 355 -6.92 -11.53 -18.49
N TRP A 356 -6.30 -10.85 -19.46
CA TRP A 356 -6.98 -10.55 -20.71
C TRP A 356 -6.58 -11.51 -21.84
N LEU A 357 -7.59 -12.23 -22.35
CA LEU A 357 -7.54 -12.95 -23.62
C LEU A 357 -7.08 -11.98 -24.71
N ASN A 358 -6.08 -12.42 -25.46
CA ASN A 358 -5.45 -11.81 -26.63
C ASN A 358 -6.36 -10.83 -27.41
N ASN A 359 -6.40 -9.56 -27.00
CA ASN A 359 -7.07 -8.49 -27.72
C ASN A 359 -6.02 -7.50 -28.20
N THR A 360 -5.60 -7.70 -29.44
CA THR A 360 -4.81 -6.76 -30.24
C THR A 360 -5.58 -5.44 -30.33
N ILE A 361 -5.03 -4.35 -29.79
CA ILE A 361 -5.59 -3.00 -29.97
C ILE A 361 -4.63 -2.20 -30.84
N SER A 362 -4.80 -2.30 -32.15
CA SER A 362 -4.08 -1.46 -33.11
C SER A 362 -4.67 -0.05 -33.08
N ILE A 363 -3.87 0.96 -32.71
CA ILE A 363 -4.32 2.35 -32.70
C ILE A 363 -3.36 3.19 -33.55
N PRO A 364 -3.83 3.79 -34.65
CA PRO A 364 -3.02 4.72 -35.45
C PRO A 364 -2.75 5.99 -34.64
N MET A 365 -1.56 6.60 -34.75
CA MET A 365 -1.34 7.95 -34.19
C MET A 365 -2.24 8.97 -34.90
N GLU A 366 -2.75 9.95 -34.15
CA GLU A 366 -3.34 11.16 -34.74
C GLU A 366 -2.19 12.17 -34.85
N ASP A 367 -1.91 12.60 -36.08
CA ASP A 367 -1.02 13.73 -36.32
C ASP A 367 -1.72 14.99 -35.77
N ASN A 368 -1.05 15.71 -34.85
CA ASN A 368 -1.54 17.01 -34.36
C ASN A 368 -1.51 18.07 -35.48
#